data_AF-A0A3E0KR26-F1
#
_entry.id   AF-A0A3E0KR26-F1
#
_cell.length_a   1.000
_cell.length_b   1.000
_cell.length_c   1.000
_cell.angle_alpha   90.00
_cell.angle_beta   90.00
_cell.angle_gamma   90.00
#
_symmetry.space_group_name_H-M   'P 1'
#
loop_
_entity.id
_entity.type
_entity.pdbx_description
1 polymer ?
#
loop_
_entity_poly.entity_id
_entity_poly.type
_entity_poly.pdbx_seq_one_letter_code
_entity_poly.pdbx_strand_id
1 'polypeptide(L)'
;MVEELMNRYWDMAMESGPDLEGFVKRAAAGEFGPVSRADITAFLREVEAITIANIETKASEGGVFARMKDEVIQETRAQINELIEKYGEM
;
A
#
# COMPACT_ATOMS: atom_id res chain seq x y z
N MET A 1 13.86 7.58 -1.82
CA MET A 1 12.77 7.28 -2.75
C MET A 1 11.56 6.70 -2.05
N VAL A 2 11.66 5.54 -1.39
CA VAL A 2 10.51 4.95 -0.66
C VAL A 2 9.87 5.91 0.34
N GLU A 3 10.67 6.53 1.22
CA GLU A 3 10.18 7.51 2.20
C GLU A 3 9.47 8.71 1.55
N GLU A 4 9.96 9.16 0.39
CA GLU A 4 9.32 10.26 -0.35
C GLU A 4 7.97 9.84 -0.93
N LEU A 5 7.88 8.62 -1.50
CA LEU A 5 6.63 8.06 -1.99
C LEU A 5 5.63 7.86 -0.84
N MET A 6 6.09 7.42 0.33
CA MET A 6 5.26 7.30 1.53
C MET A 6 4.68 8.65 1.94
N ASN A 7 5.51 9.68 2.06
CA ASN A 7 5.05 11.02 2.42
C ASN A 7 4.01 11.55 1.43
N ARG A 8 4.29 11.44 0.12
CA ARG A 8 3.37 11.88 -0.93
C ARG A 8 2.04 11.10 -0.92
N TYR A 9 2.12 9.78 -0.70
CA TYR A 9 0.93 8.94 -0.63
C TYR A 9 0.06 9.34 0.56
N TRP A 10 0.65 9.55 1.73
CA TRP A 10 -0.11 9.95 2.92
C TRP A 10 -0.70 11.35 2.80
N ASP A 11 0.05 12.31 2.27
CA ASP A 11 -0.47 13.65 1.99
C ASP A 11 -1.70 13.59 1.08
N MET A 12 -1.59 12.85 -0.03
CA MET A 12 -2.71 12.64 -0.95
C MET A 12 -3.89 11.92 -0.30
N ALA A 13 -3.63 10.87 0.48
CA ALA A 13 -4.66 10.10 1.16
C ALA A 13 -5.42 10.92 2.21
N MET A 14 -4.76 11.85 2.88
CA MET A 14 -5.40 12.79 3.81
C MET A 14 -6.27 13.82 3.09
N GLU A 15 -5.84 14.30 1.93
CA GLU A 15 -6.56 15.35 1.18
C GLU A 15 -7.78 14.81 0.41
N SER A 16 -7.62 13.65 -0.24
CA SER A 16 -8.59 13.14 -1.22
C SER A 16 -9.14 11.74 -0.90
N GLY A 17 -8.70 11.14 0.21
CA GLY A 17 -8.96 9.74 0.56
C GLY A 17 -7.94 8.77 -0.05
N PRO A 18 -7.82 7.55 0.51
CA PRO A 18 -6.81 6.59 0.09
C PRO A 18 -7.10 6.03 -1.31
N ASP A 19 -6.18 6.24 -2.26
CA ASP A 19 -6.19 5.64 -3.59
C ASP A 19 -4.78 5.13 -3.97
N LEU A 20 -4.47 3.90 -3.55
CA LEU A 20 -3.14 3.33 -3.75
C LEU A 20 -2.84 3.02 -5.23
N GLU A 21 -3.81 2.46 -5.97
CA GLU A 21 -3.62 2.14 -7.39
C GLU A 21 -3.43 3.41 -8.23
N GLY A 22 -4.25 4.44 -8.01
CA GLY A 22 -4.11 5.73 -8.67
C GLY A 22 -2.77 6.40 -8.35
N PHE A 23 -2.31 6.33 -7.10
CA PHE A 23 -0.99 6.83 -6.70
C PHE A 23 0.14 6.15 -7.45
N VAL A 24 0.18 4.81 -7.43
CA VAL A 24 1.25 4.04 -8.06
C VAL A 24 1.24 4.21 -9.58
N LYS A 25 0.06 4.30 -10.20
CA LYS A 25 -0.07 4.61 -11.63
C LYS A 25 0.56 5.95 -11.99
N ARG A 26 0.37 6.99 -11.16
CA ARG A 26 0.97 8.32 -11.34
C ARG A 26 2.49 8.29 -11.13
N ALA A 27 2.96 7.57 -10.12
CA ALA A 27 4.39 7.37 -9.87
C ALA A 27 5.08 6.66 -11.04
N ALA A 28 4.49 5.57 -11.54
CA ALA A 28 4.98 4.82 -12.69
C ALA A 28 4.96 5.65 -13.99
N ALA A 29 4.06 6.63 -14.10
CA ALA A 29 4.01 7.58 -15.21
C ALA A 29 5.04 8.73 -15.09
N GLY A 30 5.84 8.77 -14.01
CA GLY A 30 6.89 9.76 -13.79
C GLY A 30 6.42 11.09 -13.22
N GLU A 31 5.18 11.16 -12.70
CA GLU A 31 4.62 12.41 -12.18
C GLU A 31 5.41 12.98 -10.99
N PHE A 32 6.05 12.11 -10.22
CA PHE A 32 6.86 12.49 -9.05
C PHE A 32 8.37 12.50 -9.34
N GLY A 33 8.75 12.50 -10.62
CA GLY A 33 10.13 12.36 -11.06
C GLY A 33 10.56 10.91 -11.29
N PRO A 34 11.87 10.64 -11.39
CA PRO A 34 12.39 9.30 -11.64
C PRO A 34 12.07 8.35 -10.48
N VAL A 35 11.20 7.37 -10.74
CA VAL A 35 10.86 6.30 -9.80
C VAL A 35 11.09 4.97 -10.50
N SER A 36 11.94 4.11 -9.93
CA SER A 36 12.19 2.79 -10.50
C SER A 36 11.09 1.80 -10.13
N ARG A 37 10.98 0.71 -10.89
CA ARG A 37 10.10 -0.42 -10.53
C ARG A 37 10.44 -1.03 -9.16
N ALA A 38 11.73 -1.10 -8.84
CA ALA A 38 12.20 -1.55 -7.52
C ALA A 38 11.74 -0.61 -6.39
N ASP A 39 11.77 0.71 -6.61
CA ASP A 39 11.25 1.69 -5.65
C ASP A 39 9.74 1.54 -5.44
N ILE A 40 8.98 1.28 -6.51
CA ILE A 40 7.53 1.00 -6.44
C ILE A 40 7.27 -0.27 -5.63
N THR A 41 8.01 -1.35 -5.90
CA THR A 41 7.89 -2.61 -5.13
C THR A 41 8.18 -2.36 -3.65
N ALA A 42 9.28 -1.67 -3.33
CA ALA A 42 9.64 -1.39 -1.95
C ALA A 42 8.59 -0.51 -1.23
N PHE A 43 8.06 0.50 -1.92
CA PHE A 43 6.93 1.30 -1.41
C PHE A 43 5.68 0.47 -1.13
N LEU A 44 5.27 -0.38 -2.08
CA LEU A 44 4.10 -1.24 -1.93
C LEU A 44 4.24 -2.23 -0.76
N ARG A 45 5.44 -2.78 -0.54
CA ARG A 45 5.73 -3.66 0.61
C ARG A 45 5.70 -2.91 1.94
N GLU A 46 6.12 -1.65 1.96
CA GLU A 46 6.02 -0.82 3.17
C GLU A 46 4.55 -0.49 3.51
N VAL A 47 3.75 -0.13 2.50
CA VAL A 47 2.30 0.09 2.67
C VAL A 47 1.61 -1.19 3.16
N GLU A 48 1.98 -2.35 2.61
CA GLU A 48 1.50 -3.66 3.05
C GLU A 48 1.81 -3.91 4.54
N ALA A 49 3.06 -3.72 4.96
CA ALA A 49 3.48 -3.95 6.33
C ALA A 49 2.71 -3.07 7.33
N ILE A 50 2.55 -1.78 7.01
CA ILE A 50 1.79 -0.83 7.84
C ILE A 50 0.31 -1.21 7.88
N THR A 51 -0.28 -1.55 6.73
CA THR A 51 -1.71 -1.92 6.65
C THR A 51 -2.00 -3.19 7.43
N ILE A 52 -1.14 -4.21 7.33
CA ILE A 52 -1.25 -5.45 8.11
C ILE A 52 -1.13 -5.15 9.61
N ALA A 53 -0.15 -4.35 10.03
CA ALA A 53 0.00 -3.97 11.44
C ALA A 53 -1.25 -3.25 11.99
N ASN A 54 -1.89 -2.40 11.18
CA ASN A 54 -3.14 -1.74 11.53
C ASN A 54 -4.31 -2.74 11.65
N ILE A 55 -4.42 -3.70 10.73
CA ILE A 55 -5.42 -4.78 10.79
C ILE A 55 -5.24 -5.61 12.07
N GLU A 56 -4.02 -5.99 12.39
CA GLU A 56 -3.71 -6.77 13.59
C GLU A 56 -4.02 -6.00 14.88
N THR A 57 -3.66 -4.71 14.92
CA THR A 57 -4.02 -3.81 16.02
C THR A 57 -5.54 -3.73 16.18
N LYS A 58 -6.28 -3.55 15.10
CA LYS A 58 -7.75 -3.49 15.13
C LYS A 58 -8.38 -4.82 15.55
N ALA A 59 -7.84 -5.93 15.07
CA ALA A 59 -8.30 -7.26 15.44
C ALA A 59 -8.08 -7.56 16.93
N SER A 60 -7.04 -6.98 17.55
CA SER A 60 -6.77 -7.11 18.98
C SER A 60 -7.87 -6.52 19.88
N GLU A 61 -8.68 -5.58 19.35
CA GLU A 61 -9.87 -5.06 20.03
C GLU A 61 -11.00 -6.10 20.16
N GLY A 62 -10.90 -7.21 19.41
CA GLY A 62 -11.84 -8.33 19.46
C GLY A 62 -13.06 -8.19 18.54
N GLY A 63 -14.11 -8.95 18.85
CA GLY A 63 -15.40 -8.84 18.14
C GLY A 63 -15.35 -9.29 16.68
N VAL A 64 -15.96 -8.50 15.79
CA VAL A 64 -16.05 -8.80 14.36
C VAL A 64 -14.67 -8.71 13.67
N PHE A 65 -13.82 -7.77 14.09
CA PHE A 65 -12.50 -7.56 13.49
C PHE A 65 -11.57 -8.75 13.69
N ALA A 66 -11.62 -9.38 14.87
CA ALA A 66 -10.84 -10.59 15.14
C ALA A 66 -11.20 -11.76 14.22
N ARG A 67 -12.47 -11.88 13.80
CA ARG A 67 -12.93 -12.97 12.92
C ARG A 67 -12.55 -12.75 11.47
N MET A 68 -12.45 -11.50 11.04
CA MET A 68 -12.14 -11.10 9.67
C MET A 68 -10.64 -10.95 9.42
N LYS A 69 -9.80 -10.92 10.46
CA LYS A 69 -8.37 -10.59 10.39
C LYS A 69 -7.64 -11.35 9.26
N ASP A 70 -7.77 -12.66 9.22
CA ASP A 70 -7.02 -13.49 8.26
C ASP A 70 -7.51 -13.26 6.83
N GLU A 71 -8.82 -13.11 6.61
CA GLU A 71 -9.40 -12.81 5.30
C GLU A 71 -8.91 -11.46 4.78
N VAL A 72 -9.01 -10.40 5.59
CA VAL A 72 -8.59 -9.05 5.22
C VAL A 72 -7.08 -8.95 4.96
N ILE A 73 -6.26 -9.69 5.72
CA ILE A 73 -4.81 -9.79 5.45
C ILE A 73 -4.55 -10.46 4.09
N GLN A 74 -5.25 -11.53 3.75
CA GLN A 74 -5.07 -12.20 2.45
C GLN A 74 -5.53 -11.32 1.29
N GLU A 75 -6.65 -10.62 1.43
CA GLU A 75 -7.11 -9.64 0.44
C GLU A 75 -6.09 -8.51 0.25
N THR A 76 -5.53 -7.98 1.34
CA THR A 76 -4.49 -6.93 1.30
C THR A 76 -3.25 -7.43 0.55
N ARG A 77 -2.77 -8.64 0.86
CA ARG A 77 -1.62 -9.25 0.17
C ARG A 77 -1.88 -9.45 -1.32
N ALA A 78 -3.07 -9.91 -1.67
CA ALA A 78 -3.45 -10.11 -3.07
C ALA A 78 -3.45 -8.78 -3.83
N GLN A 79 -4.08 -7.74 -3.29
CA GLN A 79 -4.12 -6.40 -3.91
C GLN A 79 -2.70 -5.81 -4.08
N ILE A 80 -1.83 -5.94 -3.08
CA ILE A 80 -0.45 -5.47 -3.16
C ILE A 80 0.34 -6.22 -4.23
N ASN A 81 0.21 -7.56 -4.28
CA ASN A 81 0.88 -8.36 -5.29
C ASN A 81 0.40 -8.01 -6.71
N GLU A 82 -0.90 -7.79 -6.92
CA GLU A 82 -1.43 -7.33 -8.21
C GLU A 82 -0.83 -5.97 -8.63
N LEU A 83 -0.62 -5.04 -7.70
CA LEU A 83 0.02 -3.76 -8.00
C LEU A 83 1.51 -3.90 -8.31
N ILE A 84 2.21 -4.80 -7.62
CA ILE A 84 3.62 -5.12 -7.90
C ILE A 84 3.74 -5.76 -9.29
N GLU A 85 2.87 -6.69 -9.64
CA GLU A 85 2.85 -7.31 -10.98
C GLU A 85 2.63 -6.28 -12.10
N LYS A 86 1.73 -5.30 -11.86
CA LYS A 86 1.43 -4.24 -12.85
C LYS A 86 2.54 -3.20 -12.98
N TYR A 87 3.11 -2.75 -11.86
CA TYR A 87 3.91 -1.52 -11.81
C TYR A 87 5.31 -1.68 -11.22
N GLY A 88 5.55 -2.76 -10.48
CA GLY A 88 6.81 -3.04 -9.78
C GLY A 88 7.73 -4.01 -10.52
N GLU A 89 8.71 -4.50 -9.78
CA GLU A 89 9.60 -5.62 -10.10
C GLU A 89 9.21 -6.85 -9.27
N MET A 90 9.22 -8.03 -9.92
CA MET A 90 8.83 -9.34 -9.37
C MET A 90 10.02 -10.10 -8.81
#